data_AF-A0A550J6F6-F1
#
_entry.id   AF-A0A550J6F6-F1
#
_cell.length_a   1.000
_cell.length_b   1.000
_cell.length_c   1.000
_cell.angle_alpha   90.00
_cell.angle_beta   90.00
_cell.angle_gamma   90.00
#
_symmetry.space_group_name_H-M   'P 1'
#
loop_
_entity.id
_entity.type
_entity.pdbx_description
1 polymer ?
#
loop_
_entity_poly.entity_id
_entity_poly.type
_entity_poly.pdbx_seq_one_letter_code
_entity_poly.pdbx_strand_id
1 'polypeptide(L)'
;MKSDIIIQLHKHFEDYARQAEGEEFWFARDLMGLLGYAKWENFAKVVDKAKIACRTAGHSVEDHFPDVRKMVEIGRMCARC
;
A
#
# COMPACT_ATOMS: atom_id res chain seq x y z
N MET A 1 5.48 22.80 10.21
CA MET A 1 6.54 21.80 9.91
C MET A 1 6.11 20.35 10.11
N LYS A 2 5.47 19.92 11.22
CA LYS A 2 4.89 18.55 11.28
C LYS A 2 3.56 18.43 10.54
N SER A 3 2.73 19.46 10.62
CA SER A 3 1.39 19.54 10.01
C SER A 3 1.44 19.52 8.48
N ASP A 4 2.39 20.22 7.88
CA ASP A 4 2.56 20.29 6.42
C ASP A 4 2.83 18.91 5.80
N ILE A 5 3.65 18.09 6.46
CA ILE A 5 3.94 16.72 6.02
C ILE A 5 2.69 15.85 6.08
N ILE A 6 1.89 15.99 7.14
CA ILE A 6 0.63 15.25 7.29
C ILE A 6 -0.35 15.64 6.17
N ILE A 7 -0.46 16.93 5.84
CA ILE A 7 -1.34 17.42 4.77
C ILE A 7 -0.88 16.92 3.40
N GLN A 8 0.42 16.91 3.14
CA GLN A 8 1.00 16.39 1.88
C GLN A 8 0.80 14.89 1.74
N LEU A 9 1.08 14.11 2.80
CA LEU A 9 0.83 12.66 2.78
C LEU A 9 -0.64 12.38 2.57
N HIS A 10 -1.54 13.09 3.26
CA HIS A 10 -2.97 12.90 3.14
C HIS A 10 -3.44 13.10 1.69
N LYS A 11 -3.05 14.22 1.05
CA LYS A 11 -3.34 14.44 -0.37
C LYS A 11 -2.83 13.31 -1.25
N HIS A 12 -1.60 12.86 -1.04
CA HIS A 12 -1.07 11.79 -1.83
C HIS A 12 -1.82 10.46 -1.62
N PHE A 13 -2.28 10.14 -0.40
CA PHE A 13 -3.08 8.92 -0.19
C PHE A 13 -4.40 8.98 -0.98
N GLU A 14 -5.05 10.14 -1.02
CA GLU A 14 -6.26 10.36 -1.82
C GLU A 14 -5.99 10.20 -3.32
N ASP A 15 -4.85 10.70 -3.84
CA ASP A 15 -4.46 10.53 -5.26
C ASP A 15 -4.26 9.06 -5.66
N TYR A 16 -3.84 8.19 -4.73
CA TYR A 16 -3.66 6.75 -4.97
C TYR A 16 -4.88 5.91 -4.58
N ALA A 17 -5.92 6.53 -4.02
CA ALA A 17 -7.17 5.86 -3.71
C ALA A 17 -7.84 5.42 -5.02
N ARG A 18 -8.32 4.18 -5.03
CA ARG A 18 -9.07 3.63 -6.17
C ARG A 18 -10.42 3.17 -5.66
N GLN A 19 -11.42 3.26 -6.52
CA GLN A 19 -12.74 2.71 -6.22
C GLN A 19 -12.98 1.45 -7.05
N ALA A 20 -13.42 0.39 -6.37
CA ALA A 20 -13.97 -0.80 -7.00
C ALA A 20 -15.28 -1.14 -6.28
N GLU A 21 -16.33 -1.39 -7.05
CA GLU A 21 -17.63 -1.82 -6.52
C GLU A 21 -18.24 -0.91 -5.44
N GLY A 22 -17.88 0.38 -5.44
CA GLY A 22 -18.34 1.36 -4.46
C GLY A 22 -17.50 1.44 -3.18
N GLU A 23 -16.42 0.66 -3.09
CA GLU A 23 -15.48 0.65 -1.97
C GLU A 23 -14.11 1.20 -2.38
N GLU A 24 -13.48 1.93 -1.48
CA GLU A 24 -12.17 2.53 -1.67
C GLU A 24 -11.06 1.56 -1.26
N PHE A 25 -10.11 1.35 -2.15
CA PHE A 25 -8.98 0.45 -1.93
C PHE A 25 -7.67 1.07 -2.42
N TRP A 26 -6.59 0.59 -1.81
CA TRP A 26 -5.23 0.97 -2.16
C TRP A 26 -4.40 -0.27 -2.47
N PHE A 27 -3.52 -0.15 -3.46
CA PHE A 27 -2.53 -1.19 -3.69
C PHE A 27 -1.37 -1.06 -2.71
N ALA A 28 -1.02 -2.16 -2.05
CA ALA A 28 0.11 -2.23 -1.14
C ALA A 28 1.44 -1.77 -1.77
N ARG A 29 1.63 -1.99 -3.08
CA ARG A 29 2.83 -1.51 -3.81
C ARG A 29 2.86 0.01 -3.97
N ASP A 30 1.70 0.63 -4.17
CA ASP A 30 1.60 2.08 -4.31
C ASP A 30 1.83 2.75 -2.94
N LEU A 31 1.24 2.18 -1.86
CA LEU A 31 1.47 2.61 -0.48
C LEU A 31 2.93 2.47 -0.03
N MET A 32 3.63 1.42 -0.46
CA MET A 32 5.05 1.21 -0.15
C MET A 32 5.90 2.41 -0.62
N GLY A 33 5.68 2.86 -1.87
CA GLY A 33 6.38 4.02 -2.43
C GLY A 33 6.00 5.31 -1.69
N LEU A 34 4.71 5.47 -1.38
CA LEU A 34 4.21 6.66 -0.71
C LEU A 34 4.75 6.85 0.71
N LEU A 35 4.89 5.74 1.43
CA LEU A 35 5.45 5.71 2.77
C LEU A 35 6.99 5.68 2.77
N GLY A 36 7.64 5.73 1.61
CA GLY A 36 9.09 5.83 1.47
C GLY A 36 9.84 4.52 1.75
N TYR A 37 9.18 3.37 1.67
CA TYR A 37 9.85 2.08 1.84
C TYR A 37 10.61 1.70 0.56
N ALA A 38 11.92 1.47 0.68
CA ALA A 38 12.75 1.08 -0.46
C ALA A 38 12.67 -0.42 -0.80
N LYS A 39 12.40 -1.29 0.19
CA LYS A 39 12.36 -2.76 0.02
C LYS A 39 11.00 -3.34 0.40
N TRP A 40 10.46 -4.18 -0.47
CA TRP A 40 9.17 -4.85 -0.23
C TRP A 40 9.20 -5.71 1.04
N GLU A 41 10.32 -6.37 1.36
CA GLU A 41 10.45 -7.21 2.56
C GLU A 41 10.19 -6.45 3.87
N ASN A 42 10.55 -5.16 3.92
CA ASN A 42 10.30 -4.32 5.09
C ASN A 42 8.83 -3.90 5.14
N PHE A 43 8.25 -3.57 3.99
CA PHE A 43 6.85 -3.16 3.90
C PHE A 43 5.89 -4.34 4.12
N ALA A 44 6.23 -5.53 3.66
CA ALA A 44 5.45 -6.75 3.88
C ALA A 44 5.25 -7.04 5.37
N LYS A 45 6.26 -6.77 6.21
CA LYS A 45 6.14 -6.87 7.68
C LYS A 45 5.15 -5.88 8.26
N VAL A 46 5.04 -4.68 7.68
CA VAL A 46 4.06 -3.66 8.10
C VAL A 46 2.66 -4.07 7.69
N VAL A 47 2.50 -4.60 6.47
CA VAL A 47 1.23 -5.17 6.00
C VAL A 47 0.79 -6.32 6.89
N ASP A 48 1.70 -7.21 7.29
CA ASP A 48 1.39 -8.31 8.21
C ASP A 48 0.90 -7.80 9.58
N LYS A 49 1.56 -6.79 10.14
CA LYS A 49 1.08 -6.10 11.35
C LYS A 49 -0.31 -5.49 11.18
N ALA A 50 -0.59 -4.90 10.01
CA ALA A 50 -1.91 -4.34 9.70
C ALA A 50 -2.99 -5.44 9.62
N LYS A 51 -2.67 -6.59 9.03
CA LYS A 51 -3.55 -7.78 9.01
C LYS A 51 -3.85 -8.28 10.43
N ILE A 52 -2.83 -8.35 11.28
CA ILE A 52 -3.00 -8.73 12.70
C ILE A 52 -3.92 -7.73 13.41
N ALA A 53 -3.68 -6.42 13.25
CA ALA A 53 -4.51 -5.39 13.85
C ALA A 53 -5.97 -5.45 13.37
N CYS A 54 -6.20 -5.69 12.08
CA CYS A 54 -7.53 -5.90 11.49
C CYS A 54 -8.25 -7.09 12.15
N ARG A 55 -7.55 -8.22 12.29
CA ARG A 55 -8.07 -9.41 13.00
C ARG A 55 -8.39 -9.10 14.47
N THR A 56 -7.49 -8.39 15.17
CA THR A 56 -7.70 -8.02 16.57
C THR A 56 -8.88 -7.06 16.75
N ALA A 57 -9.17 -6.22 15.75
CA ALA A 57 -10.35 -5.36 15.71
C ALA A 57 -11.67 -6.13 15.41
N GLY A 58 -11.59 -7.44 15.17
CA GLY A 58 -12.77 -8.27 14.89
C GLY A 58 -13.18 -8.33 13.42
N HIS A 59 -12.35 -7.79 12.52
CA HIS A 59 -12.61 -7.83 11.08
C HIS A 59 -11.92 -9.02 10.41
N SER A 60 -12.56 -9.55 9.37
CA SER A 60 -12.00 -10.62 8.54
C SER A 60 -10.89 -10.06 7.66
N VAL A 61 -9.70 -10.64 7.75
CA VAL A 61 -8.52 -10.19 6.99
C VAL A 61 -8.71 -10.44 5.48
N GLU A 62 -9.45 -11.48 5.11
CA GLU A 62 -9.64 -11.89 3.71
C GLU A 62 -10.52 -10.90 2.94
N ASP A 63 -11.50 -10.30 3.63
CA ASP A 63 -12.38 -9.26 3.07
C ASP A 63 -11.63 -7.94 2.85
N HIS A 64 -10.64 -7.62 3.70
CA HIS A 64 -9.93 -6.33 3.67
C HIS A 64 -8.58 -6.39 2.95
N PHE A 65 -7.98 -7.58 2.83
CA PHE A 65 -6.69 -7.82 2.19
C PHE A 65 -6.78 -8.96 1.18
N PRO A 66 -7.53 -8.79 0.08
CA PRO A 66 -7.53 -9.75 -1.01
C PRO A 66 -6.10 -9.93 -1.55
N ASP A 67 -5.71 -11.17 -1.91
CA ASP A 67 -4.38 -11.47 -2.48
C ASP A 67 -4.31 -10.97 -3.94
N VAL A 68 -4.31 -9.64 -4.12
CA VAL A 68 -4.24 -9.02 -5.45
C VAL A 68 -2.78 -8.85 -5.83
N ARG A 69 -2.28 -9.76 -6.68
CA ARG A 69 -0.97 -9.61 -7.31
C ARG A 69 -1.06 -8.56 -8.42
N LYS A 70 -0.92 -7.28 -8.08
CA LYS A 70 -0.54 -6.27 -9.08
C LYS A 70 0.86 -6.65 -9.57
N MET A 71 0.98 -7.19 -10.79
CA MET A 71 2.29 -7.37 -11.43
C MET A 71 2.94 -5.99 -11.52
N VAL A 72 4.00 -5.79 -10.74
CA VAL A 72 4.87 -4.63 -10.92
C VAL A 72 5.79 -5.00 -12.08
N GLU A 73 5.81 -4.22 -13.16
CA GLU A 73 6.77 -4.36 -14.27
C GLU A 73 8.19 -4.02 -13.77
N ILE A 74 8.79 -4.85 -12.91
CA ILE A 74 10.19 -4.72 -12.46
C ILE A 74 11.13 -5.32 -13.53
N GLY A 75 10.86 -5.05 -14.82
CA GLY A 75 11.41 -5.82 -15.94
C GLY A 75 11.84 -5.02 -17.17
N ARG A 76 11.96 -3.70 -17.12
CA ARG A 76 12.44 -2.90 -18.27
C ARG A 76 13.64 -2.00 -17.98
N MET A 77 14.55 -2.41 -17.08
CA MET A 77 15.81 -1.69 -16.86
C MET A 77 17.09 -2.52 -17.03
N CYS A 78 17.01 -3.71 -17.64
CA CYS A 78 18.21 -4.34 -18.22
C CYS A 78 18.26 -4.02 -19.72
N ALA A 79 18.63 -2.78 -20.04
CA ALA A 79 19.05 -2.37 -21.38
C ALA A 79 20.33 -1.54 -21.23
N ARG A 80 21.48 -2.25 -21.34
CA ARG A 80 22.90 -1.84 -21.44
C ARG A 80 23.72 -2.81 -20.58
N CYS A 81 24.58 -3.68 -21.09
CA CYS A 81 25.33 -3.73 -22.36
C CYS A 81 25.39 -5.17 -22.87
#